data_AF-A0A6I6CMI6-F1
#
_entry.id   AF-A0A6I6CMI6-F1
#
_cell.length_a   1.000
_cell.length_b   1.000
_cell.length_c   1.000
_cell.angle_alpha   90.00
_cell.angle_beta   90.00
_cell.angle_gamma   90.00
#
_symmetry.space_group_name_H-M   'P 1'
#
loop_
_entity.id
_entity.type
_entity.pdbx_description
1 polymer ?
#
loop_
_entity_poly.entity_id
_entity_poly.type
_entity_poly.pdbx_seq_one_letter_code
_entity_poly.pdbx_strand_id
1 'polypeptide(L)'
;MSKIDHSSILYIDEAGVDNRLYREYGRAPIGKKIYADIPGRKRERISIIGGWIGKRFIAPMTFKGGCDKEVFNTWLEKMLLPKLPHGIVFSKMNDKFPLWYYQPKVVSLYIYALKV
;
A
#
# COMPACT_ATOMS: atom_id res chain seq x y z
N MET A 1 -8.74 -7.45 29.99
CA MET A 1 -8.05 -6.99 28.77
C MET A 1 -8.37 -5.52 28.55
N SER A 2 -7.37 -4.64 28.49
CA SER A 2 -7.57 -3.24 28.10
C SER A 2 -7.96 -3.16 26.62
N LYS A 3 -8.92 -2.29 26.30
CA LYS A 3 -9.39 -2.06 24.93
C LYS A 3 -8.28 -1.34 24.15
N ILE A 4 -7.79 -1.95 23.08
CA ILE A 4 -6.82 -1.28 22.19
C ILE A 4 -7.56 -0.18 21.45
N ASP A 5 -7.06 1.05 21.54
CA ASP A 5 -7.63 2.16 20.79
C ASP A 5 -7.18 2.07 19.32
N HIS A 6 -8.13 1.88 18.41
CA HIS A 6 -7.84 1.84 16.97
C HIS A 6 -7.33 3.19 16.42
N SER A 7 -7.46 4.28 17.19
CA SER A 7 -6.90 5.57 16.81
C SER A 7 -5.37 5.62 16.92
N SER A 8 -4.76 4.71 17.70
CA SER A 8 -3.31 4.61 17.87
C SER A 8 -2.66 3.52 17.03
N ILE A 9 -3.44 2.80 16.21
CA ILE A 9 -2.94 1.77 15.30
C ILE A 9 -2.84 2.35 13.89
N LEU A 10 -1.64 2.28 13.31
CA LEU A 10 -1.43 2.52 11.88
C LEU A 10 -1.43 1.19 11.12
N TYR A 11 -2.40 1.02 10.24
CA TYR A 11 -2.45 -0.07 9.28
C TYR A 11 -1.70 0.32 8.00
N ILE A 12 -0.84 -0.56 7.50
CA ILE A 12 -0.09 -0.32 6.24
C ILE A 12 -0.45 -1.42 5.25
N ASP A 13 -0.80 -1.02 4.03
CA ASP A 13 -1.11 -1.93 2.94
C ASP A 13 -0.66 -1.43 1.57
N GLU A 14 -0.54 -2.37 0.63
CA GLU A 14 -0.22 -2.15 -0.78
C GLU A 14 -1.37 -2.68 -1.64
N ALA A 15 -1.90 -1.84 -2.54
CA ALA A 15 -2.85 -2.26 -3.56
C ALA A 15 -2.25 -2.04 -4.95
N GLY A 16 -2.47 -2.96 -5.87
CA GLY A 16 -2.05 -2.81 -7.26
C GLY A 16 -3.21 -2.76 -8.23
N VAL A 17 -3.16 -1.77 -9.12
CA VAL A 17 -4.09 -1.59 -10.22
C VAL A 17 -3.40 -2.03 -11.49
N ASP A 18 -3.90 -3.14 -12.05
CA ASP A 18 -3.48 -3.59 -13.37
C ASP A 18 -4.24 -2.79 -14.43
N ASN A 19 -3.58 -2.44 -15.53
CA ASN A 19 -4.20 -1.67 -16.61
C ASN A 19 -5.19 -2.53 -17.45
N ARG A 20 -6.27 -3.04 -16.84
CA ARG A 20 -7.34 -3.84 -17.49
C ARG A 20 -8.35 -2.96 -18.23
N LEU A 21 -7.85 -2.16 -19.16
CA LEU A 21 -8.67 -1.27 -20.00
C LEU A 21 -9.28 -2.00 -21.20
N TYR A 22 -10.02 -3.08 -20.97
CA TYR A 22 -10.85 -3.68 -22.00
C TYR A 22 -12.28 -3.86 -21.51
N ARG A 23 -13.24 -3.85 -22.43
CA ARG A 23 -14.65 -4.06 -22.11
C ARG A 23 -14.85 -5.52 -21.73
N GLU A 24 -15.31 -5.77 -20.50
CA GLU A 24 -15.70 -7.11 -20.06
C GLU A 24 -17.04 -7.54 -20.67
N TYR A 25 -17.90 -6.57 -21.01
CA TYR A 25 -19.23 -6.79 -21.55
C TYR A 25 -19.53 -5.84 -22.71
N GLY A 26 -20.34 -6.32 -23.66
CA GLY A 26 -20.89 -5.53 -24.76
C GLY A 26 -22.36 -5.88 -24.99
N ARG A 27 -23.13 -4.97 -25.59
CA ARG A 27 -24.53 -5.21 -25.96
C ARG A 27 -24.68 -5.19 -27.48
N ALA A 28 -25.37 -6.19 -28.01
CA ALA A 28 -25.74 -6.29 -29.42
C ALA A 28 -27.14 -6.88 -29.56
N PRO A 29 -27.81 -6.67 -30.69
CA PRO A 29 -29.07 -7.34 -31.01
C PRO A 29 -28.96 -8.87 -30.94
N ILE A 30 -30.08 -9.52 -30.68
CA ILE A 30 -30.16 -10.99 -30.63
C ILE A 30 -29.65 -11.58 -31.95
N GLY A 31 -28.76 -12.57 -31.84
CA GLY A 31 -28.14 -13.23 -33.00
C GLY A 31 -26.92 -12.52 -33.60
N LYS A 32 -26.47 -11.38 -33.04
CA LYS A 32 -25.26 -10.67 -33.51
C LYS A 32 -24.09 -10.87 -32.54
N LYS A 33 -22.96 -11.34 -33.07
CA LYS A 33 -21.69 -11.43 -32.33
C LYS A 33 -21.06 -10.06 -32.20
N ILE A 34 -20.42 -9.82 -31.05
CA ILE A 34 -19.58 -8.65 -30.80
C ILE A 34 -18.12 -9.11 -30.86
N TYR A 35 -17.32 -8.43 -31.67
CA TYR A 35 -15.89 -8.64 -31.76
C TYR A 35 -15.19 -7.47 -31.07
N ALA A 36 -14.18 -7.77 -30.26
CA ALA A 36 -13.36 -6.77 -29.60
C ALA A 36 -11.95 -7.32 -29.43
N ASP A 37 -10.95 -6.48 -29.68
CA ASP A 37 -9.56 -6.82 -29.43
C ASP A 37 -9.25 -6.67 -27.94
N ILE A 38 -8.59 -7.68 -27.38
CA ILE A 38 -8.11 -7.65 -26.00
C ILE A 38 -6.57 -7.59 -26.03
N PRO A 39 -5.94 -6.54 -25.49
CA PRO A 39 -4.48 -6.46 -25.46
C PRO A 39 -3.90 -7.60 -24.60
N GLY A 40 -2.77 -8.18 -25.02
CA GLY A 40 -2.13 -9.33 -24.38
C GLY A 40 -1.62 -9.11 -22.94
N ARG A 41 -0.97 -10.15 -22.38
CA ARG A 41 -0.62 -10.30 -20.95
C ARG A 41 0.44 -9.34 -20.38
N LYS A 42 1.21 -8.63 -21.20
CA LYS A 42 2.23 -7.69 -20.71
C LYS A 42 1.61 -6.32 -20.46
N ARG A 43 1.30 -6.00 -19.21
CA ARG A 43 0.74 -4.71 -18.83
C ARG A 43 1.53 -4.10 -17.69
N GLU A 44 1.77 -2.80 -17.77
CA GLU A 44 2.31 -2.04 -16.64
C GLU A 44 1.29 -2.09 -15.50
N ARG A 45 1.76 -2.48 -14.31
CA ARG A 45 1.00 -2.41 -13.06
C ARG A 45 1.40 -1.13 -12.34
N ILE A 46 0.41 -0.36 -11.92
CA ILE A 46 0.62 0.77 -11.01
C ILE A 46 0.15 0.31 -9.65
N SER A 47 1.04 0.36 -8.67
CA SER A 47 0.73 0.03 -7.29
C SER A 47 0.70 1.29 -6.45
N ILE A 48 -0.07 1.25 -5.36
CA ILE A 48 -0.18 2.29 -4.36
C ILE A 48 0.13 1.68 -3.00
N ILE A 49 0.91 2.39 -2.20
CA ILE A 49 1.15 2.10 -0.79
C ILE A 49 0.64 3.27 0.04
N GLY A 50 0.09 2.98 1.21
CA GLY A 50 -0.39 4.01 2.13
C GLY A 50 -0.68 3.47 3.51
N GLY A 51 -0.90 4.40 4.43
CA GLY A 51 -1.24 4.12 5.83
C GLY A 51 -2.69 4.46 6.13
N TRP A 52 -3.32 3.70 7.03
CA TRP A 52 -4.64 3.99 7.57
C TRP A 52 -4.58 4.08 9.09
N ILE A 53 -4.99 5.22 9.65
CA ILE A 53 -5.03 5.43 11.11
C ILE A 53 -6.38 6.00 11.52
N GLY A 54 -7.04 5.31 12.46
CA GLY A 54 -8.42 5.59 12.86
C GLY A 54 -9.38 5.54 11.66
N LYS A 55 -9.58 6.68 11.00
CA LYS A 55 -10.46 6.86 9.82
C LYS A 55 -9.82 7.70 8.70
N ARG A 56 -8.49 7.83 8.70
CA ARG A 56 -7.75 8.69 7.77
C ARG A 56 -6.75 7.87 6.98
N PHE A 57 -6.78 8.04 5.66
CA PHE A 57 -5.75 7.55 4.76
C PHE A 57 -4.61 8.57 4.68
N ILE A 58 -3.39 8.13 4.97
CA ILE A 58 -2.20 8.96 5.07
C ILE A 58 -1.07 8.44 4.19
N ALA A 59 -0.18 9.35 3.83
CA ALA A 59 1.03 9.05 3.06
C ALA A 59 0.80 8.18 1.79
N PRO A 60 -0.20 8.44 0.93
CA PRO A 60 -0.31 7.68 -0.31
C PRO A 60 0.89 7.91 -1.22
N MET A 61 1.41 6.84 -1.82
CA MET A 61 2.44 6.91 -2.86
C MET A 61 2.18 5.86 -3.93
N THR A 62 2.18 6.28 -5.20
CA THR A 62 2.04 5.39 -6.35
C THR A 62 3.40 5.09 -6.97
N PHE A 63 3.60 3.86 -7.43
CA PHE A 63 4.83 3.42 -8.10
C PHE A 63 4.50 2.35 -9.15
N LYS A 64 5.40 2.12 -10.11
CA LYS A 64 5.25 1.06 -11.11
C LYS A 64 5.78 -0.27 -10.58
N GLY A 65 5.09 -1.37 -10.88
CA GLY A 65 5.51 -2.71 -10.49
C GLY A 65 5.08 -3.10 -9.06
N GLY A 66 5.84 -4.02 -8.44
CA GLY A 66 5.59 -4.47 -7.07
C GLY A 66 6.38 -3.65 -6.05
N CYS A 67 5.91 -3.62 -4.81
CA CYS A 67 6.65 -2.98 -3.73
C CYS A 67 7.91 -3.79 -3.42
N ASP A 68 9.07 -3.18 -3.60
CA ASP A 68 10.37 -3.70 -3.16
C ASP A 68 10.89 -2.92 -1.94
N LYS A 69 12.12 -3.24 -1.49
CA LYS A 69 12.76 -2.57 -0.36
C LYS A 69 12.91 -1.08 -0.55
N GLU A 70 13.37 -0.67 -1.73
CA GLU A 70 13.77 0.70 -2.01
C GLU A 70 12.54 1.58 -2.09
N VAL A 71 11.48 1.09 -2.74
CA VAL A 71 10.16 1.71 -2.75
C VAL A 71 9.61 1.85 -1.33
N PHE A 72 9.66 0.78 -0.52
CA PHE A 72 9.16 0.82 0.85
C PHE A 72 9.94 1.79 1.74
N ASN A 73 11.27 1.76 1.71
CA ASN A 73 12.10 2.65 2.51
C ASN A 73 11.93 4.12 2.09
N THR A 74 11.88 4.37 0.78
CA THR A 74 11.62 5.72 0.25
C THR A 74 10.26 6.24 0.72
N TRP A 75 9.23 5.40 0.66
CA TRP A 75 7.90 5.73 1.16
C TRP A 75 7.91 6.00 2.67
N LEU A 76 8.52 5.13 3.44
CA LEU A 76 8.61 5.24 4.89
C LEU A 76 9.27 6.57 5.29
N GLU A 77 10.46 6.82 4.77
CA GLU A 77 11.26 8.00 5.12
C GLU A 77 10.67 9.31 4.61
N LYS A 78 10.23 9.35 3.35
CA LYS A 78 9.83 10.61 2.70
C LYS A 78 8.36 10.93 2.84
N MET A 79 7.50 9.93 3.02
CA MET A 79 6.04 10.11 2.98
C MET A 79 5.38 9.83 4.32
N LEU A 80 5.75 8.74 5.00
CA LEU A 80 5.08 8.29 6.22
C LEU A 80 5.60 8.99 7.48
N LEU A 81 6.92 8.95 7.74
CA LEU A 81 7.54 9.54 8.93
C LEU A 81 7.20 11.03 9.12
N PRO A 82 7.21 11.89 8.08
CA PRO A 82 6.85 13.30 8.26
C PRO A 82 5.38 13.54 8.65
N LYS A 83 4.52 12.53 8.50
CA LYS A 83 3.07 12.63 8.72
C LYS A 83 2.60 11.85 9.95
N LEU A 84 3.51 11.22 10.68
CA LEU A 84 3.19 10.34 11.80
C LEU A 84 3.06 11.12 13.11
N PRO A 85 1.90 11.07 13.78
CA PRO A 85 1.78 11.46 15.18
C PRO A 85 2.70 10.66 16.12
N HIS A 86 3.08 11.25 17.24
CA HIS A 86 3.79 10.55 18.30
C HIS A 86 2.91 9.47 18.94
N GLY A 87 3.50 8.36 19.37
CA GLY A 87 2.81 7.31 20.14
C GLY A 87 2.00 6.28 19.33
N ILE A 88 2.25 6.15 18.03
CA ILE A 88 1.55 5.19 17.15
C ILE A 88 2.21 3.81 17.16
N VAL A 89 1.37 2.78 17.16
CA VAL A 89 1.77 1.38 16.99
C VAL A 89 1.54 0.95 15.54
N PHE A 90 2.58 0.37 14.92
CA PHE A 90 2.51 -0.12 13.54
C PHE A 90 1.87 -1.51 13.48
N SER A 91 0.90 -1.67 12.59
CA SER A 91 0.31 -2.96 12.20
C SER A 91 0.40 -3.11 10.70
N LYS A 92 1.23 -4.03 10.21
CA LYS A 92 1.40 -4.30 8.77
C LYS A 92 0.64 -5.56 8.40
N MET A 93 -0.09 -5.55 7.27
CA MET A 93 -0.94 -6.66 6.85
C MET A 93 -0.37 -7.55 5.74
N ASN A 94 0.85 -7.29 5.24
CA ASN A 94 1.40 -8.01 4.09
C ASN A 94 2.76 -8.70 4.38
N ASP A 95 2.80 -10.02 4.18
CA ASP A 95 3.87 -10.96 4.59
C ASP A 95 5.16 -10.90 3.76
N LYS A 96 5.20 -10.12 2.67
CA LYS A 96 6.36 -10.09 1.74
C LYS A 96 7.64 -9.51 2.34
N PHE A 97 7.56 -8.86 3.50
CA PHE A 97 8.70 -8.25 4.16
C PHE A 97 8.75 -8.71 5.61
N PRO A 98 9.65 -9.64 5.96
CA PRO A 98 9.75 -10.13 7.32
C PRO A 98 10.19 -9.03 8.28
N LEU A 99 9.78 -9.11 9.55
CA LEU A 99 10.02 -8.09 10.58
C LEU A 99 11.51 -7.71 10.75
N TRP A 100 12.44 -8.60 10.44
CA TRP A 100 13.89 -8.34 10.47
C TRP A 100 14.41 -7.48 9.29
N TYR A 101 13.56 -7.22 8.29
CA TYR A 101 13.88 -6.33 7.17
C TYR A 101 13.88 -4.86 7.56
N TYR A 102 13.15 -4.53 8.64
CA TYR A 102 13.33 -3.29 9.37
C TYR A 102 14.73 -3.28 9.98
N GLN A 103 15.67 -2.64 9.28
CA GLN A 103 17.04 -2.53 9.74
C GLN A 103 17.04 -1.93 11.17
N PRO A 104 17.73 -2.56 12.13
CA PRO A 104 17.76 -2.07 13.51
C PRO A 104 18.25 -0.62 13.61
N LYS A 105 19.03 -0.12 12.65
CA LYS A 105 19.49 1.28 12.65
C LYS A 105 18.39 2.32 12.38
N VAL A 106 17.35 1.99 11.62
CA VAL A 106 16.28 2.95 11.27
C VAL A 106 15.11 2.84 12.24
N VAL A 107 14.74 1.63 12.67
CA VAL A 107 13.63 1.45 13.62
C VAL A 107 14.04 1.64 15.08
N SER A 108 15.26 1.25 15.48
CA SER A 108 15.74 1.48 16.85
C SER A 108 15.89 2.98 17.16
N LEU A 109 16.39 3.78 16.20
CA LEU A 109 16.52 5.23 16.39
C LEU A 109 15.15 5.90 16.64
N TYR A 110 14.09 5.41 15.97
CA TYR A 110 12.76 6.01 16.05
C TYR A 110 11.90 5.49 17.20
N ILE A 111 12.09 4.24 17.66
CA ILE A 111 11.50 3.77 18.93
C ILE A 111 12.05 4.57 20.11
N TYR A 112 13.33 4.99 20.06
CA TYR A 112 13.91 5.88 21.06
C TYR A 112 13.39 7.33 20.97
N ALA A 113 13.17 7.86 19.75
CA ALA A 113 12.61 9.22 19.57
C ALA A 113 11.15 9.35 20.02
N LEU A 114 10.38 8.25 20.05
CA LEU A 114 8.98 8.21 20.51
C LEU A 114 8.83 7.89 22.01
N LYS A 115 9.94 7.76 22.76
CA LYS A 115 9.96 7.39 24.19
C LYS A 115 10.45 8.51 25.13
N VAL A 116 10.42 9.77 24.69
CA VAL A 116 10.65 10.94 25.56
C VAL A 116 9.33 11.54 25.99
#